data_AF-A0A023X016-F1
#
_entry.id   AF-A0A023X016-F1
#
_cell.length_a   1.000
_cell.length_b   1.000
_cell.length_c   1.000
_cell.angle_alpha   90.00
_cell.angle_beta   90.00
_cell.angle_gamma   90.00
#
_symmetry.space_group_name_H-M   'P 1'
#
loop_
_entity.id
_entity.type
_entity.pdbx_description
1 polymer ?
#
loop_
_entity_poly.entity_id
_entity_poly.type
_entity_poly.pdbx_seq_one_letter_code
_entity_poly.pdbx_strand_id
1 'polypeptide(L)'
;MEGLRRKTYEIDEQRAAWEGLASSCASLPRRLGAFAVLGFFLFTALTTAVVLFYNVFGERVIEGQGVHAPASAFYATLATSAAVVLFGFGLWLVRSLGTYRAFARVLRDGGHDPYRPTRDGLAPYSDEQLLALRVRYERMVEGKKKNLFERLYGFRSDDSFSLGPLSALPGTFEMDTLRVEWETNLILSRQEDIPEVSWWTEGRMELLPRKLDEHLRLAFTLAFTEESVRMLKRRYGYRTDRWHATVPEGKLWDAVRDHEQARRTRATLQRRRG
;
A
#
# COMPACT_ATOMS: atom_id res chain seq x y z
N MET A 1 25.12 -0.84 -36.01
CA MET A 1 24.21 -1.54 -35.07
C MET A 1 25.00 -1.78 -33.79
N GLU A 2 24.98 -0.82 -32.88
CA GLU A 2 25.65 -0.94 -31.58
C GLU A 2 24.82 -1.83 -30.66
N GLY A 3 25.45 -2.91 -30.20
CA GLY A 3 24.83 -3.85 -29.26
C GLY A 3 24.50 -3.15 -27.96
N LEU A 4 23.21 -3.07 -27.64
CA LEU A 4 22.69 -2.75 -26.31
C LEU A 4 23.23 -3.79 -25.33
N ARG A 5 24.41 -3.53 -24.76
CA ARG A 5 24.88 -4.19 -23.54
C ARG A 5 23.86 -3.86 -22.45
N ARG A 6 22.89 -4.76 -22.26
CA ARG A 6 22.00 -4.73 -21.10
C ARG A 6 22.88 -4.74 -19.86
N LYS A 7 22.74 -3.72 -19.01
CA LYS A 7 23.35 -3.76 -17.68
C LYS A 7 22.57 -4.82 -16.89
N THR A 8 23.23 -5.93 -16.60
CA THR A 8 22.74 -6.87 -15.59
C THR A 8 22.84 -6.17 -14.24
N TYR A 9 21.72 -5.65 -13.76
CA TYR A 9 21.61 -5.13 -12.39
C TYR A 9 21.69 -6.30 -11.41
N GLU A 10 22.36 -6.10 -10.27
CA GLU A 10 22.23 -7.06 -9.17
C GLU A 10 20.77 -7.10 -8.67
N ILE A 11 20.33 -8.24 -8.16
CA ILE A 11 18.95 -8.46 -7.67
C ILE A 11 18.53 -7.38 -6.66
N ASP A 12 19.47 -6.87 -5.87
CA ASP A 12 19.23 -5.80 -4.90
C ASP A 12 19.01 -4.43 -5.54
N GLU A 13 19.71 -4.11 -6.63
CA GLU A 13 19.50 -2.87 -7.39
C GLU A 13 18.14 -2.91 -8.11
N GLN A 14 17.77 -4.07 -8.65
CA GLN A 14 16.47 -4.29 -9.27
C GLN A 14 15.34 -4.10 -8.25
N ARG A 15 15.47 -4.67 -7.04
CA ARG A 15 14.50 -4.49 -5.95
C ARG A 15 14.40 -3.05 -5.48
N ALA A 16 15.54 -2.35 -5.37
CA ALA A 16 15.54 -0.92 -5.04
C ALA A 16 14.85 -0.08 -6.11
N ALA A 17 15.02 -0.42 -7.39
CA ALA A 17 14.32 0.26 -8.49
C ALA A 17 12.80 0.02 -8.46
N TRP A 18 12.36 -1.20 -8.16
CA TRP A 18 10.95 -1.52 -7.94
C TRP A 18 10.35 -0.77 -6.74
N GLU A 19 11.09 -0.71 -5.63
CA GLU A 19 10.69 0.05 -4.45
C GLU A 19 10.59 1.56 -4.74
N GLY A 20 11.56 2.13 -5.47
CA GLY A 20 11.53 3.52 -5.91
C GLY A 20 10.30 3.82 -6.80
N LEU A 21 9.96 2.87 -7.67
CA LEU A 21 8.76 2.95 -8.50
C LEU A 21 7.47 2.90 -7.65
N ALA A 22 7.37 1.95 -6.71
CA ALA A 22 6.22 1.78 -5.83
C ALA A 22 6.03 2.96 -4.87
N SER A 23 7.11 3.46 -4.26
CA SER A 23 7.08 4.61 -3.34
C SER A 23 6.71 5.92 -4.04
N SER A 24 6.99 6.02 -5.35
CA SER A 24 6.55 7.15 -6.18
C SER A 24 5.03 7.15 -6.41
N CYS A 25 4.36 6.01 -6.21
CA CYS A 25 2.92 5.86 -6.34
C CYS A 25 2.24 6.09 -4.97
N ALA A 26 1.79 7.30 -4.70
CA ALA A 26 0.99 7.56 -3.50
C ALA A 26 -0.51 7.47 -3.80
N SER A 27 -1.29 7.11 -2.78
CA SER A 27 -2.74 7.24 -2.85
C SER A 27 -3.13 8.72 -2.95
N LEU A 28 -3.65 9.11 -4.11
CA LEU A 28 -4.12 10.48 -4.35
C LEU A 28 -5.10 11.01 -3.31
N PRO A 29 -6.13 10.26 -2.86
CA PRO A 29 -7.06 10.81 -1.86
C PRO A 29 -6.35 11.17 -0.55
N ARG A 30 -5.34 10.39 -0.15
CA ARG A 30 -4.58 10.66 1.07
C ARG A 30 -3.70 11.92 0.94
N ARG A 31 -3.06 12.09 -0.22
CA ARG A 31 -2.21 13.26 -0.49
C ARG A 31 -3.01 14.53 -0.71
N LEU A 32 -4.11 14.47 -1.45
CA LEU A 32 -5.06 15.57 -1.57
C LEU A 32 -5.60 15.98 -0.19
N GLY A 33 -5.99 15.01 0.64
CA GLY A 33 -6.42 15.26 2.01
C GLY A 33 -5.35 15.97 2.86
N ALA A 34 -4.08 15.56 2.75
CA ALA A 34 -2.98 16.21 3.47
C ALA A 34 -2.80 17.69 3.04
N PHE A 35 -2.84 17.98 1.74
CA PHE A 35 -2.77 19.35 1.25
C PHE A 35 -4.01 20.16 1.64
N ALA A 36 -5.20 19.56 1.60
CA ALA A 36 -6.43 20.21 2.04
C ALA A 36 -6.39 20.59 3.53
N VAL A 37 -5.85 19.72 4.40
CA VAL A 37 -5.65 20.02 5.82
C VAL A 37 -4.70 21.20 6.00
N LEU A 38 -3.58 21.23 5.26
CA LEU A 38 -2.63 22.35 5.30
C LEU A 38 -3.30 23.66 4.84
N GLY A 39 -4.01 23.63 3.72
CA GLY A 39 -4.74 24.78 3.20
C GLY A 39 -5.83 25.27 4.14
N PHE A 40 -6.51 24.35 4.83
CA PHE A 40 -7.49 24.69 5.87
C PHE A 40 -6.82 25.42 7.05
N PHE A 41 -5.71 24.91 7.58
CA PHE A 41 -4.98 25.59 8.66
C PHE A 41 -4.51 26.99 8.24
N LEU A 42 -3.99 27.13 7.02
CA LEU A 42 -3.59 28.42 6.48
C LEU A 42 -4.79 29.37 6.36
N PHE A 43 -5.93 28.87 5.89
CA PHE A 43 -7.16 29.65 5.79
C PHE A 43 -7.63 30.14 7.16
N THR A 44 -7.66 29.27 8.17
CA THR A 44 -8.03 29.64 9.53
C THR A 44 -7.09 30.69 10.10
N ALA A 45 -5.77 30.51 9.95
CA ALA A 45 -4.77 31.46 10.41
C ALA A 45 -4.89 32.83 9.73
N LEU A 46 -4.97 32.87 8.40
CA LEU A 46 -5.10 34.12 7.63
C LEU A 46 -6.40 34.84 7.96
N THR A 47 -7.52 34.11 8.02
CA THR A 47 -8.82 34.72 8.33
C THR A 47 -8.83 35.28 9.76
N THR A 48 -8.23 34.56 10.71
CA THR A 48 -8.08 35.05 12.09
C THR A 48 -7.22 36.31 12.14
N ALA A 49 -6.08 36.33 11.44
CA ALA A 49 -5.20 37.50 11.36
C ALA A 49 -5.91 38.70 10.73
N VAL A 50 -6.69 38.49 9.66
CA VAL A 50 -7.50 39.54 9.03
C VAL A 50 -8.55 40.08 10.00
N VAL A 51 -9.30 39.21 10.68
CA VAL A 51 -10.32 39.64 11.67
C VAL A 51 -9.68 40.43 12.82
N LEU A 52 -8.52 39.98 13.32
CA LEU A 52 -7.78 40.70 14.37
C LEU A 52 -7.27 42.06 13.86
N PHE A 53 -6.72 42.11 12.64
CA PHE A 53 -6.23 43.35 12.04
C PHE A 53 -7.34 44.40 11.91
N TYR A 54 -8.50 44.01 11.37
CA TYR A 54 -9.64 44.94 11.25
C TYR A 54 -10.20 45.36 12.61
N ASN A 55 -10.22 44.48 13.62
CA ASN A 55 -10.66 44.87 14.95
C ASN A 55 -9.69 45.83 15.66
N VAL A 56 -8.38 45.71 15.43
CA VAL A 56 -7.36 46.56 16.07
C VAL A 56 -7.21 47.91 15.35
N PHE A 57 -7.18 47.90 14.02
CA PHE A 57 -6.81 49.06 13.19
C PHE A 57 -7.96 49.62 12.33
N GLY A 58 -9.12 48.97 12.29
CA GLY A 58 -10.26 49.46 11.50
C GLY A 58 -10.87 50.73 12.08
N GLU A 59 -11.34 51.63 11.21
CA GLU A 59 -12.06 52.84 11.63
C GLU A 59 -13.34 52.47 12.38
N ARG A 60 -13.43 52.91 13.64
CA ARG A 60 -14.59 52.68 14.49
C ARG A 60 -15.49 53.90 14.45
N VAL A 61 -16.75 53.71 14.06
CA VAL A 61 -17.77 54.77 14.11
C VAL A 61 -18.33 54.94 15.53
N ILE A 62 -18.28 53.88 16.36
CA ILE A 62 -18.74 53.85 17.75
C ILE A 62 -17.71 53.10 18.61
N GLU A 63 -17.34 53.66 19.78
CA GLU A 63 -16.47 52.97 20.75
C GLU A 63 -17.13 51.67 21.23
N GLY A 64 -16.43 50.54 21.07
CA GLY A 64 -16.91 49.20 21.45
C GLY A 64 -17.55 48.38 20.33
N GLN A 65 -17.75 48.95 19.14
CA GLN A 65 -18.26 48.20 17.98
C GLN A 65 -17.11 47.49 17.26
N GLY A 66 -17.24 46.17 17.05
CA GLY A 66 -16.31 45.41 16.21
C GLY A 66 -16.42 45.85 14.76
N VAL A 67 -15.29 46.04 14.08
CA VAL A 67 -15.27 46.37 12.66
C VAL A 67 -15.42 45.07 11.87
N HIS A 68 -16.50 44.95 11.10
CA HIS A 68 -16.68 43.81 10.22
C HIS A 68 -15.63 43.82 9.11
N ALA A 69 -14.84 42.75 9.02
CA ALA A 69 -13.92 42.58 7.90
C ALA A 69 -14.70 42.59 6.58
N PRO A 70 -14.22 43.30 5.54
CA PRO A 70 -14.90 43.35 4.25
C PRO A 70 -14.93 41.97 3.61
N ALA A 71 -16.04 41.62 2.95
CA ALA A 71 -16.23 40.32 2.32
C ALA A 71 -15.11 40.00 1.31
N SER A 72 -14.55 41.00 0.64
CA SER A 72 -13.42 40.85 -0.28
C SER A 72 -12.17 40.27 0.40
N ALA A 73 -11.88 40.66 1.65
CA ALA A 73 -10.75 40.12 2.41
C ALA A 73 -10.95 38.65 2.74
N PHE A 74 -12.18 38.24 3.09
CA PHE A 74 -12.53 36.84 3.30
C PHE A 74 -12.38 36.01 2.01
N TYR A 75 -12.87 36.51 0.87
CA TYR A 75 -12.71 35.80 -0.40
C TYR A 75 -11.24 35.73 -0.83
N ALA A 76 -10.44 36.76 -0.53
CA ALA A 76 -9.00 36.75 -0.80
C ALA A 76 -8.26 35.69 0.04
N THR A 77 -8.56 35.55 1.34
CA THR A 77 -7.95 34.50 2.17
C THR A 77 -8.38 33.11 1.71
N LEU A 78 -9.65 32.93 1.34
CA LEU A 78 -10.16 31.68 0.77
C LEU A 78 -9.45 31.32 -0.54
N ALA A 79 -9.36 32.26 -1.48
CA ALA A 79 -8.71 32.06 -2.77
C ALA A 79 -7.21 31.75 -2.61
N THR A 80 -6.53 32.45 -1.69
CA THR A 80 -5.10 32.22 -1.39
C THR A 80 -4.88 30.81 -0.85
N SER A 81 -5.71 30.37 0.11
CA SER A 81 -5.61 29.02 0.66
C SER A 81 -5.94 27.95 -0.37
N ALA A 82 -6.96 28.15 -1.20
CA ALA A 82 -7.28 27.25 -2.31
C ALA A 82 -6.11 27.16 -3.32
N ALA A 83 -5.47 28.29 -3.64
CA ALA A 83 -4.31 28.32 -4.52
C ALA A 83 -3.13 27.52 -3.94
N VAL A 84 -2.87 27.61 -2.63
CA VAL A 84 -1.83 26.81 -1.97
C VAL A 84 -2.13 25.31 -2.05
N VAL A 85 -3.39 24.89 -1.87
CA VAL A 85 -3.79 23.49 -2.03
C VAL A 85 -3.55 23.01 -3.46
N LEU A 86 -4.05 23.74 -4.45
CA LEU A 86 -3.97 23.37 -5.85
C LEU A 86 -2.51 23.36 -6.34
N PHE A 87 -1.74 24.40 -6.01
CA PHE A 87 -0.34 24.51 -6.40
C PHE A 87 0.53 23.47 -5.70
N GLY A 88 0.36 23.27 -4.38
CA GLY A 88 1.09 22.26 -3.62
C GLY A 88 0.82 20.85 -4.14
N PHE A 89 -0.45 20.52 -4.38
CA PHE A 89 -0.84 19.24 -4.96
C PHE A 89 -0.30 19.07 -6.39
N GLY A 90 -0.41 20.11 -7.24
CA GLY A 90 0.09 20.08 -8.61
C GLY A 90 1.60 19.87 -8.68
N LEU A 91 2.37 20.62 -7.90
CA LEU A 91 3.82 20.48 -7.81
C LEU A 91 4.23 19.09 -7.33
N TRP A 92 3.54 18.58 -6.30
CA TRP A 92 3.73 17.22 -5.82
C TRP A 92 3.45 16.18 -6.91
N LEU A 93 2.35 16.32 -7.64
CA LEU A 93 1.95 15.39 -8.70
C LEU A 93 2.98 15.36 -9.83
N VAL A 94 3.44 16.53 -10.29
CA VAL A 94 4.50 16.63 -11.32
C VAL A 94 5.77 15.94 -10.84
N ARG A 95 6.18 16.18 -9.59
CA ARG A 95 7.38 15.55 -9.02
C ARG A 95 7.22 14.04 -8.90
N SER A 96 6.08 13.56 -8.41
CA SER A 96 5.77 12.12 -8.25
C SER A 96 5.74 11.38 -9.59
N LEU A 97 5.15 11.96 -10.63
CA LEU A 97 5.19 11.40 -11.98
C LEU A 97 6.60 11.43 -12.59
N GLY A 98 7.37 12.48 -12.27
CA GLY A 98 8.77 12.60 -12.67
C GLY A 98 9.63 11.48 -12.08
N THR A 99 9.52 11.23 -10.77
CA THR A 99 10.26 10.14 -10.11
C THR A 99 9.80 8.78 -10.59
N TYR A 100 8.48 8.57 -10.76
CA TYR A 100 7.94 7.34 -11.34
C TYR A 100 8.54 7.06 -12.73
N ARG A 101 8.60 8.07 -13.61
CA ARG A 101 9.21 7.93 -14.93
C ARG A 101 10.70 7.64 -14.86
N ALA A 102 11.42 8.23 -13.92
CA ALA A 102 12.85 7.98 -13.74
C ALA A 102 13.11 6.52 -13.34
N PHE A 103 12.42 5.99 -12.32
CA PHE A 103 12.54 4.59 -11.93
C PHE A 103 12.04 3.62 -13.01
N ALA A 104 10.98 3.98 -13.72
CA ALA A 104 10.49 3.20 -14.85
C ALA A 104 11.54 3.09 -15.97
N ARG A 105 12.35 4.13 -16.21
CA ARG A 105 13.47 4.05 -17.17
C ARG A 105 14.57 3.12 -16.67
N VAL A 106 14.96 3.24 -15.40
CA VAL A 106 15.98 2.34 -14.80
C VAL A 106 15.58 0.88 -14.95
N LEU A 107 14.32 0.53 -14.67
CA LEU A 107 13.81 -0.84 -14.83
C LEU A 107 13.82 -1.30 -16.29
N ARG A 108 13.44 -0.42 -17.24
CA ARG A 108 13.49 -0.73 -18.68
C ARG A 108 14.92 -0.95 -19.17
N ASP A 109 15.86 -0.15 -18.71
CA ASP A 109 17.28 -0.26 -19.05
C ASP A 109 17.87 -1.58 -18.51
N GLY A 110 17.34 -2.07 -17.38
CA GLY A 110 17.61 -3.40 -16.83
C GLY A 110 16.88 -4.55 -17.53
N GLY A 111 16.06 -4.28 -18.56
CA GLY A 111 15.32 -5.30 -19.31
C GLY A 111 13.98 -5.72 -18.71
N HIS A 112 13.53 -5.08 -17.64
CA HIS A 112 12.23 -5.34 -17.01
C HIS A 112 11.15 -4.39 -17.54
N ASP A 113 9.90 -4.85 -17.51
CA ASP A 113 8.75 -4.03 -17.86
C ASP A 113 8.13 -3.38 -16.60
N PRO A 114 8.30 -2.07 -16.37
CA PRO A 114 7.82 -1.40 -15.16
C PRO A 114 6.30 -1.39 -15.04
N TYR A 115 5.57 -1.65 -16.13
CA TYR A 115 4.11 -1.73 -16.13
C TYR A 115 3.61 -3.17 -15.95
N ARG A 116 4.45 -4.17 -16.15
CA ARG A 116 4.09 -5.59 -16.06
C ARG A 116 5.04 -6.31 -15.11
N PRO A 117 4.87 -6.13 -13.79
CA PRO A 117 5.85 -6.56 -12.78
C PRO A 117 6.05 -8.06 -12.71
N THR A 118 5.07 -8.84 -13.14
CA THR A 118 5.10 -10.30 -13.15
C THR A 118 5.40 -10.89 -14.52
N ARG A 119 5.80 -10.04 -15.48
CA ARG A 119 6.23 -10.48 -16.80
C ARG A 119 7.33 -11.52 -16.72
N ASP A 120 8.27 -11.38 -15.79
CA ASP A 120 9.41 -12.28 -15.62
C ASP A 120 9.20 -13.29 -14.48
N GLY A 121 7.95 -13.47 -14.02
CA GLY A 121 7.60 -14.35 -12.90
C GLY A 121 7.44 -13.61 -11.57
N LEU A 122 7.46 -14.36 -10.46
CA LEU A 122 7.19 -13.83 -9.11
C LEU A 122 8.46 -13.57 -8.30
N ALA A 123 9.65 -13.84 -8.84
CA ALA A 123 10.94 -13.63 -8.20
C ALA A 123 11.17 -12.22 -7.58
N PRO A 124 10.68 -11.11 -8.17
CA PRO A 124 10.81 -9.78 -7.56
C PRO A 124 10.07 -9.64 -6.24
N TYR A 125 9.04 -10.46 -5.99
CA TYR A 125 8.22 -10.44 -4.80
C TYR A 125 8.79 -11.36 -3.73
N SER A 126 8.79 -10.89 -2.47
CA SER A 126 9.08 -11.76 -1.34
C SER A 126 7.89 -12.64 -0.98
N ASP A 127 8.16 -13.70 -0.24
CA ASP A 127 7.14 -14.59 0.29
C ASP A 127 6.16 -13.85 1.20
N GLU A 128 6.64 -12.97 2.09
CA GLU A 128 5.77 -12.21 2.98
C GLU A 128 4.80 -11.32 2.20
N GLN A 129 5.30 -10.67 1.14
CA GLN A 129 4.47 -9.84 0.28
C GLN A 129 3.46 -10.69 -0.49
N LEU A 130 3.87 -11.82 -1.07
CA LEU A 130 2.97 -12.71 -1.81
C LEU A 130 1.88 -13.30 -0.92
N LEU A 131 2.22 -13.76 0.28
CA LEU A 131 1.24 -14.25 1.25
C LEU A 131 0.25 -13.14 1.65
N ALA A 132 0.73 -11.92 1.91
CA ALA A 132 -0.15 -10.78 2.20
C ALA A 132 -1.08 -10.44 1.02
N LEU A 133 -0.58 -10.51 -0.22
CA LEU A 133 -1.37 -10.32 -1.44
C LEU A 133 -2.41 -11.43 -1.62
N ARG A 134 -2.03 -12.68 -1.37
CA ARG A 134 -2.89 -13.87 -1.46
C ARG A 134 -4.02 -13.82 -0.42
N VAL A 135 -3.72 -13.41 0.81
CA VAL A 135 -4.74 -13.15 1.85
C VAL A 135 -5.70 -12.05 1.43
N ARG A 136 -5.19 -11.00 0.80
CA ARG A 136 -6.03 -9.90 0.29
C ARG A 136 -6.95 -10.38 -0.82
N TYR A 137 -6.47 -11.26 -1.71
CA TYR A 137 -7.26 -11.89 -2.76
C TYR A 137 -8.42 -12.74 -2.20
N GLU A 138 -8.20 -13.56 -1.16
CA GLU A 138 -9.27 -14.36 -0.53
C GLU A 138 -10.44 -13.51 -0.03
N ARG A 139 -10.14 -12.31 0.48
CA ARG A 139 -11.16 -11.40 0.99
C ARG A 139 -11.91 -10.67 -0.12
N MET A 140 -11.45 -10.73 -1.36
CA MET A 140 -12.11 -10.04 -2.46
C MET A 140 -13.35 -10.81 -2.89
N VAL A 141 -14.43 -10.06 -3.09
CA VAL A 141 -15.60 -10.56 -3.81
C VAL A 141 -15.21 -10.75 -5.28
N GLU A 142 -15.84 -11.74 -5.92
CA GLU A 142 -15.71 -11.96 -7.36
C GLU A 142 -15.89 -10.68 -8.18
N GLY A 143 -15.06 -10.52 -9.20
CA GLY A 143 -15.13 -9.39 -10.13
C GLY A 143 -13.77 -8.84 -10.54
N LYS A 144 -13.77 -7.68 -11.20
CA LYS A 144 -12.61 -7.12 -11.93
C LYS A 144 -11.31 -7.06 -11.11
N LYS A 145 -11.40 -6.75 -9.81
CA LYS A 145 -10.21 -6.67 -8.93
C LYS A 145 -9.64 -8.04 -8.61
N LYS A 146 -10.50 -9.04 -8.42
CA LYS A 146 -10.09 -10.42 -8.14
C LYS A 146 -9.42 -11.01 -9.39
N ASN A 147 -10.04 -10.86 -10.56
CA ASN A 147 -9.47 -11.25 -11.85
C ASN A 147 -8.12 -10.57 -12.15
N LEU A 148 -7.93 -9.33 -11.70
CA LEU A 148 -6.64 -8.65 -11.82
C LEU A 148 -5.54 -9.38 -11.04
N PHE A 149 -5.83 -9.89 -9.84
CA PHE A 149 -4.87 -10.64 -9.02
C PHE A 149 -4.59 -12.02 -9.61
N GLU A 150 -5.61 -12.69 -10.14
CA GLU A 150 -5.44 -13.98 -10.84
C GLU A 150 -4.48 -13.82 -12.02
N ARG A 151 -4.70 -12.78 -12.84
CA ARG A 151 -3.85 -12.50 -14.02
C ARG A 151 -2.48 -11.95 -13.68
N LEU A 152 -2.34 -11.20 -12.59
CA LEU A 152 -1.03 -10.67 -12.18
C LEU A 152 -0.18 -11.72 -11.48
N TYR A 153 -0.76 -12.51 -10.57
CA TYR A 153 0.01 -13.36 -9.66
C TYR A 153 -0.21 -14.86 -9.89
N GLY A 154 -1.14 -15.26 -10.75
CA GLY A 154 -1.49 -16.68 -10.93
C GLY A 154 -2.26 -17.26 -9.74
N PHE A 155 -2.83 -16.42 -8.88
CA PHE A 155 -3.68 -16.88 -7.77
C PHE A 155 -4.95 -17.53 -8.30
N ARG A 156 -5.43 -18.54 -7.57
CA ARG A 156 -6.73 -19.17 -7.82
C ARG A 156 -7.45 -19.42 -6.51
N SER A 157 -8.77 -19.56 -6.58
CA SER A 157 -9.60 -19.85 -5.40
C SER A 157 -9.45 -21.29 -4.91
N ASP A 158 -9.00 -22.20 -5.78
CA ASP A 158 -8.80 -23.63 -5.53
C ASP A 158 -7.33 -24.02 -5.38
N ASP A 159 -6.41 -23.05 -5.29
CA ASP A 159 -5.00 -23.33 -5.04
C ASP A 159 -4.75 -23.91 -3.63
N SER A 160 -3.54 -24.40 -3.39
CA SER A 160 -3.19 -25.08 -2.13
C SER A 160 -3.14 -24.14 -0.90
N PHE A 161 -3.43 -22.85 -1.06
CA PHE A 161 -3.35 -21.88 0.02
C PHE A 161 -4.59 -21.95 0.92
N SER A 162 -4.36 -22.08 2.24
CA SER A 162 -5.43 -22.08 3.23
C SER A 162 -5.21 -20.99 4.27
N LEU A 163 -6.22 -20.12 4.44
CA LEU A 163 -6.31 -19.13 5.52
C LEU A 163 -6.69 -19.72 6.89
N GLY A 164 -6.88 -21.03 7.04
CA GLY A 164 -7.02 -21.65 8.36
C GLY A 164 -5.70 -21.55 9.16
N PRO A 165 -5.29 -22.57 9.93
CA PRO A 165 -3.87 -22.64 10.23
C PRO A 165 -3.11 -22.52 8.90
N LEU A 166 -2.22 -21.54 8.80
CA LEU A 166 -1.58 -21.16 7.55
C LEU A 166 -0.84 -22.38 7.01
N SER A 167 -1.15 -22.75 5.77
CA SER A 167 -0.53 -23.90 5.12
C SER A 167 0.92 -23.64 4.74
N ALA A 168 1.32 -22.37 4.61
CA ALA A 168 2.67 -21.98 4.22
C ALA A 168 3.18 -20.77 5.01
N LEU A 169 4.48 -20.77 5.28
CA LEU A 169 5.20 -19.67 5.91
C LEU A 169 6.37 -19.22 5.03
N PRO A 170 6.81 -17.95 5.12
CA PRO A 170 7.97 -17.48 4.37
C PRO A 170 9.20 -18.38 4.56
N GLY A 171 9.87 -18.72 3.46
CA GLY A 171 11.08 -19.55 3.48
C GLY A 171 10.88 -21.03 3.85
N THR A 172 9.65 -21.55 3.80
CA THR A 172 9.38 -23.00 3.97
C THR A 172 9.12 -23.69 2.63
N PHE A 173 9.24 -25.02 2.62
CA PHE A 173 8.98 -25.84 1.43
C PHE A 173 7.55 -25.67 0.90
N GLU A 174 6.56 -25.52 1.79
CA GLU A 174 5.16 -25.29 1.41
C GLU A 174 4.99 -23.96 0.67
N MET A 175 5.75 -22.94 1.06
CA MET A 175 5.75 -21.63 0.39
C MET A 175 6.40 -21.71 -0.99
N ASP A 176 7.51 -22.45 -1.12
CA ASP A 176 8.13 -22.70 -2.42
C ASP A 176 7.19 -23.47 -3.36
N THR A 177 6.45 -24.44 -2.82
CA THR A 177 5.44 -25.20 -3.57
C THR A 177 4.32 -24.29 -4.07
N LEU A 178 3.79 -23.40 -3.21
CA LEU A 178 2.79 -22.41 -3.61
C LEU A 178 3.32 -21.43 -4.67
N ARG A 179 4.57 -20.98 -4.53
CA ARG A 179 5.20 -20.10 -5.52
C ARG A 179 5.26 -20.77 -6.88
N VAL A 180 5.68 -22.03 -6.94
CA VAL A 180 5.72 -22.82 -8.19
C VAL A 180 4.31 -23.00 -8.77
N GLU A 181 3.32 -23.28 -7.93
CA GLU A 181 1.92 -23.39 -8.35
C GLU A 181 1.41 -22.09 -8.98
N TRP A 182 1.65 -20.94 -8.33
CA TRP A 182 1.27 -19.62 -8.83
C TRP A 182 2.03 -19.23 -10.10
N GLU A 183 3.33 -19.51 -10.18
CA GLU A 183 4.11 -19.27 -11.40
C GLU A 183 3.62 -20.13 -12.57
N THR A 184 3.27 -21.39 -12.30
CA THR A 184 2.69 -22.29 -13.30
C THR A 184 1.35 -21.74 -13.81
N ASN A 185 0.47 -21.33 -12.89
CA ASN A 185 -0.80 -20.70 -13.26
C ASN A 185 -0.60 -19.43 -14.10
N LEU A 186 0.40 -18.63 -13.75
CA LEU A 186 0.75 -17.41 -14.49
C LEU A 186 1.22 -17.74 -15.91
N ILE A 187 2.09 -18.75 -16.07
CA ILE A 187 2.56 -19.23 -17.39
C ILE A 187 1.39 -19.74 -18.24
N LEU A 188 0.46 -20.50 -17.64
CA LEU A 188 -0.73 -21.00 -18.33
C LEU A 188 -1.66 -19.86 -18.74
N SER A 189 -1.82 -18.83 -17.89
CA SER A 189 -2.62 -17.64 -18.21
C SER A 189 -1.94 -16.68 -19.18
N ARG A 190 -0.66 -16.87 -19.50
CA ARG A 190 0.16 -15.93 -20.30
C ARG A 190 -0.27 -15.86 -21.78
N GLN A 191 -1.15 -16.75 -22.21
CA GLN A 191 -1.86 -16.63 -23.49
C GLN A 191 -2.81 -15.43 -23.50
N GLU A 192 -3.26 -14.98 -22.33
CA GLU A 192 -3.96 -13.71 -22.13
C GLU A 192 -2.93 -12.61 -21.80
N ASP A 193 -3.14 -11.40 -22.33
CA ASP A 193 -2.24 -10.27 -22.08
C ASP A 193 -2.03 -10.04 -20.56
N ILE A 194 -0.78 -9.94 -20.11
CA ILE A 194 -0.48 -9.58 -18.71
C ILE A 194 -0.98 -8.15 -18.47
N PRO A 195 -1.86 -7.91 -17.47
CA PRO A 195 -2.46 -6.60 -17.25
C PRO A 195 -1.41 -5.58 -16.78
N GLU A 196 -1.60 -4.33 -17.21
CA GLU A 196 -0.69 -3.24 -16.87
C GLU A 196 -1.02 -2.61 -15.51
N VAL A 197 0.01 -2.48 -14.68
CA VAL A 197 -0.02 -1.77 -13.41
C VAL A 197 0.46 -0.34 -13.63
N SER A 198 -0.50 0.56 -13.85
CA SER A 198 -0.24 1.99 -13.95
C SER A 198 0.10 2.62 -12.58
N TRP A 199 0.66 3.83 -12.59
CA TRP A 199 0.85 4.66 -11.39
C TRP A 199 -0.43 4.80 -10.55
N TRP A 200 -1.59 4.92 -11.22
CA TRP A 200 -2.90 5.01 -10.57
C TRP A 200 -3.34 3.69 -9.95
N THR A 201 -3.11 2.59 -10.65
CA THR A 201 -3.43 1.24 -10.17
C THR A 201 -2.61 0.93 -8.93
N GLU A 202 -1.30 1.20 -8.98
CA GLU A 202 -0.40 1.01 -7.86
C GLU A 202 -0.78 1.86 -6.65
N GLY A 203 -1.03 3.16 -6.84
CA GLY A 203 -1.39 4.07 -5.75
C GLY A 203 -2.70 3.72 -5.03
N ARG A 204 -3.54 2.85 -5.61
CA ARG A 204 -4.78 2.36 -4.99
C ARG A 204 -4.67 0.95 -4.43
N MET A 205 -3.94 0.09 -5.13
CA MET A 205 -3.99 -1.35 -4.90
C MET A 205 -2.68 -1.91 -4.34
N GLU A 206 -1.56 -1.18 -4.36
CA GLU A 206 -0.30 -1.63 -3.76
C GLU A 206 0.11 -3.03 -4.27
N LEU A 207 0.42 -3.12 -5.57
CA LEU A 207 0.64 -4.34 -6.35
C LEU A 207 2.10 -4.54 -6.74
N LEU A 208 2.91 -3.48 -6.81
CA LEU A 208 4.30 -3.56 -7.24
C LEU A 208 5.20 -4.22 -6.17
N PRO A 209 6.31 -4.84 -6.59
CA PRO A 209 7.29 -5.41 -5.66
C PRO A 209 7.84 -4.33 -4.72
N ARG A 210 8.09 -4.71 -3.46
CA ARG A 210 8.71 -3.81 -2.47
C ARG A 210 9.94 -4.46 -1.87
N LYS A 211 10.99 -3.67 -1.68
CA LYS A 211 12.10 -4.07 -0.81
C LYS A 211 11.57 -4.23 0.61
N LEU A 212 11.91 -5.33 1.24
CA LEU A 212 11.52 -5.57 2.62
C LEU A 212 12.53 -5.00 3.58
N ASP A 213 12.20 -3.83 4.08
CA ASP A 213 12.71 -3.39 5.37
C ASP A 213 12.02 -4.18 6.50
N GLU A 214 12.67 -4.24 7.66
CA GLU A 214 12.19 -5.02 8.79
C GLU A 214 10.76 -4.62 9.21
N HIS A 215 10.41 -3.33 9.14
CA HIS A 215 9.06 -2.87 9.43
C HIS A 215 8.02 -3.39 8.43
N LEU A 216 8.33 -3.35 7.12
CA LEU A 216 7.43 -3.88 6.08
C LEU A 216 7.26 -5.39 6.21
N ARG A 217 8.34 -6.10 6.55
CA ARG A 217 8.29 -7.55 6.85
C ARG A 217 7.33 -7.83 7.97
N LEU A 218 7.48 -7.15 9.10
CA LEU A 218 6.57 -7.29 10.23
C LEU A 218 5.12 -6.93 9.85
N ALA A 219 4.91 -5.88 9.05
CA ALA A 219 3.59 -5.47 8.62
C ALA A 219 2.90 -6.52 7.72
N PHE A 220 3.61 -7.09 6.75
CA PHE A 220 3.07 -8.15 5.90
C PHE A 220 2.83 -9.45 6.68
N THR A 221 3.79 -9.85 7.53
CA THR A 221 3.61 -10.99 8.44
C THR A 221 2.39 -10.84 9.33
N LEU A 222 2.18 -9.65 9.88
CA LEU A 222 0.99 -9.38 10.68
C LEU A 222 -0.30 -9.49 9.85
N ALA A 223 -0.29 -8.97 8.61
CA ALA A 223 -1.48 -8.95 7.76
C ALA A 223 -2.03 -10.36 7.47
N PHE A 224 -1.17 -11.33 7.17
CA PHE A 224 -1.60 -12.70 6.89
C PHE A 224 -1.84 -13.53 8.15
N THR A 225 -1.00 -13.40 9.20
CA THR A 225 -1.20 -14.14 10.47
C THR A 225 -2.45 -13.68 11.22
N GLU A 226 -2.77 -12.38 11.22
CA GLU A 226 -4.02 -11.91 11.82
C GLU A 226 -5.26 -12.45 11.10
N GLU A 227 -5.18 -12.65 9.77
CA GLU A 227 -6.30 -13.24 9.06
C GLU A 227 -6.47 -14.71 9.37
N SER A 228 -5.37 -15.46 9.44
CA SER A 228 -5.41 -16.84 9.89
C SER A 228 -6.09 -16.97 11.25
N VAL A 229 -5.66 -16.16 12.22
CA VAL A 229 -6.27 -16.12 13.56
C VAL A 229 -7.75 -15.74 13.49
N ARG A 230 -8.13 -14.80 12.63
CA ARG A 230 -9.54 -14.42 12.45
C ARG A 230 -10.38 -15.58 11.92
N MET A 231 -9.86 -16.32 10.94
CA MET A 231 -10.54 -17.48 10.36
C MET A 231 -10.62 -18.65 11.35
N LEU A 232 -9.56 -18.91 12.12
CA LEU A 232 -9.56 -19.85 13.23
C LEU A 232 -10.64 -19.51 14.25
N LYS A 233 -10.74 -18.24 14.66
CA LYS A 233 -11.78 -17.78 15.59
C LYS A 233 -13.19 -17.94 15.04
N ARG A 234 -13.39 -17.73 13.74
CA ARG A 234 -14.69 -17.93 13.08
C ARG A 234 -15.09 -19.40 13.04
N ARG A 235 -14.13 -20.32 12.81
CA ARG A 235 -14.38 -21.75 12.63
C ARG A 235 -14.48 -22.52 13.95
N TYR A 236 -13.60 -22.21 14.90
CA TYR A 236 -13.40 -22.99 16.12
C TYR A 236 -13.71 -22.23 17.41
N GLY A 237 -14.19 -20.99 17.29
CA GLY A 237 -14.61 -20.15 18.41
C GLY A 237 -13.57 -19.11 18.85
N TYR A 238 -14.05 -18.03 19.46
CA TYR A 238 -13.25 -16.86 19.81
C TYR A 238 -12.27 -17.09 20.97
N ARG A 239 -12.61 -18.04 21.86
CA ARG A 239 -11.87 -18.39 23.08
C ARG A 239 -10.70 -19.32 22.75
N THR A 240 -9.49 -18.75 22.69
CA THR A 240 -8.26 -19.48 22.36
C THR A 240 -7.90 -20.54 23.40
N ASP A 241 -8.31 -20.33 24.65
CA ASP A 241 -8.22 -21.30 25.75
C ASP A 241 -8.96 -22.61 25.45
N ARG A 242 -9.99 -22.59 24.60
CA ARG A 242 -10.77 -23.78 24.22
C ARG A 242 -10.34 -24.43 22.92
N TRP A 243 -9.32 -23.90 22.25
CA TRP A 243 -8.89 -24.43 20.95
C TRP A 243 -8.40 -25.88 21.03
N HIS A 244 -7.85 -26.31 22.17
CA HIS A 244 -7.49 -27.71 22.41
C HIS A 244 -8.68 -28.68 22.27
N ALA A 245 -9.92 -28.21 22.46
CA ALA A 245 -11.12 -29.02 22.37
C ALA A 245 -11.86 -28.84 21.03
N THR A 246 -11.67 -27.71 20.34
CA THR A 246 -12.43 -27.36 19.13
C THR A 246 -11.62 -27.49 17.84
N VAL A 247 -10.30 -27.33 17.89
CA VAL A 247 -9.42 -27.46 16.73
C VAL A 247 -8.98 -28.92 16.62
N PRO A 248 -9.02 -29.53 15.41
CA PRO A 248 -8.48 -30.87 15.20
C PRO A 248 -7.00 -30.95 15.63
N GLU A 249 -6.60 -32.07 16.24
CA GLU A 249 -5.28 -32.25 16.86
C GLU A 249 -4.13 -31.96 15.89
N GLY A 250 -4.23 -32.42 14.63
CA GLY A 250 -3.23 -32.16 13.59
C GLY A 250 -3.12 -30.71 13.10
N LYS A 251 -3.98 -29.80 13.59
CA LYS A 251 -4.01 -28.37 13.23
C LYS A 251 -3.87 -27.45 14.45
N LEU A 252 -3.88 -28.01 15.66
CA LEU A 252 -3.85 -27.25 16.91
C LEU A 252 -2.52 -26.50 17.05
N TRP A 253 -1.40 -27.15 16.76
CA TRP A 253 -0.07 -26.54 16.85
C TRP A 253 0.09 -25.37 15.89
N ASP A 254 -0.32 -25.53 14.62
CA ASP A 254 -0.31 -24.45 13.64
C ASP A 254 -1.22 -23.29 14.05
N ALA A 255 -2.40 -23.58 14.61
CA ALA A 255 -3.32 -22.57 15.10
C ALA A 255 -2.74 -21.75 16.26
N VAL A 256 -2.09 -22.42 17.23
CA VAL A 256 -1.40 -21.76 18.35
C VAL A 256 -0.20 -20.96 17.84
N ARG A 257 0.60 -21.52 16.94
CA ARG A 257 1.75 -20.84 16.29
C ARG A 257 1.30 -19.53 15.64
N ASP A 258 0.30 -19.57 14.79
CA ASP A 258 -0.19 -18.38 14.07
C ASP A 258 -0.72 -17.32 15.04
N HIS A 259 -1.39 -17.74 16.11
CA HIS A 259 -1.86 -16.84 17.17
C HIS A 259 -0.73 -16.16 17.93
N GLU A 260 0.27 -16.93 18.35
CA GLU A 260 1.43 -16.38 19.04
C GLU A 260 2.26 -15.46 18.14
N GLN A 261 2.47 -15.85 16.89
CA GLN A 261 3.21 -15.06 15.90
C GLN A 261 2.52 -13.71 15.67
N ALA A 262 1.21 -13.70 15.45
CA ALA A 262 0.45 -12.45 15.32
C ALA A 262 0.59 -11.56 16.57
N ARG A 263 0.52 -12.13 17.78
CA ARG A 263 0.70 -11.38 19.03
C ARG A 263 2.11 -10.79 19.17
N ARG A 264 3.14 -11.60 18.89
CA ARG A 264 4.56 -11.18 18.96
C ARG A 264 4.85 -10.06 17.96
N THR A 265 4.46 -10.25 16.70
CA THR A 265 4.66 -9.25 15.65
C THR A 265 3.94 -7.94 15.96
N ARG A 266 2.71 -8.01 16.48
CA ARG A 266 1.96 -6.82 16.90
C ARG A 266 2.67 -6.07 18.04
N ALA A 267 3.15 -6.79 19.05
CA ALA A 267 3.89 -6.18 20.16
C ALA A 267 5.20 -5.50 19.70
N THR A 268 5.95 -6.14 18.80
CA THR A 268 7.17 -5.57 18.22
C THR A 268 6.88 -4.30 17.43
N LEU A 269 5.81 -4.30 16.61
CA LEU A 269 5.40 -3.11 15.86
C LEU A 269 4.95 -1.96 16.76
N GLN A 270 4.28 -2.25 17.89
CA GLN A 270 3.89 -1.22 18.85
C GLN A 270 5.10 -0.59 19.54
N ARG A 271 6.07 -1.40 19.97
CA ARG A 271 7.30 -0.89 20.62
C ARG A 271 8.15 -0.01 19.72
N ARG A 272 8.09 -0.21 18.40
CA ARG A 272 8.83 0.59 17.41
C ARG A 272 8.11 1.87 16.98
N ARG A 273 6.84 2.03 17.36
CA ARG A 273 6.05 3.24 17.07
C ARG A 273 6.03 4.25 18.23
N GLY A 274 6.33 3.82 19.45
CA GLY A 274 6.51 4.67 20.62
C GLY A 274 7.96 5.08 20.78
#